data_AF-A0A9D8DVY0-F1
#
_entry.id   AF-A0A9D8DVY0-F1
#
_cell.length_a   1.000
_cell.length_b   1.000
_cell.length_c   1.000
_cell.angle_alpha   90.00
_cell.angle_beta   90.00
_cell.angle_gamma   90.00
#
_symmetry.space_group_name_H-M   'P 1'
#
loop_
_entity.id
_entity.type
_entity.pdbx_description
1 polymer ?
#
loop_
_entity_poly.entity_id
_entity_poly.type
_entity_poly.pdbx_seq_one_letter_code
_entity_poly.pdbx_strand_id
1 'polypeptide(L)' 'MDLDHYLSRADLLSCDGTTSHTLLLELDGTVTIHFREGHRARVDPRTRTVLTRGMVLPTSLLDAACHLAGGH' A
#
# COMPACT_ATOMS: atom_id res chain seq x y z
N MET A 1 10.10 -22.83 5.15
CA MET A 1 9.92 -22.33 3.78
C MET A 1 8.69 -21.45 3.81
N ASP A 2 8.87 -20.12 3.86
CA ASP A 2 7.77 -19.17 3.70
C ASP A 2 8.34 -18.03 2.83
N LEU A 3 8.53 -18.38 1.57
CA LEU A 3 8.88 -17.44 0.52
C LEU A 3 7.69 -17.44 -0.42
N ASP A 4 7.34 -16.24 -0.88
CA ASP A 4 6.72 -16.05 -2.18
C ASP A 4 5.18 -16.05 -2.26
N HIS A 5 4.54 -15.18 -1.49
CA HIS A 5 3.24 -14.64 -1.93
C HIS A 5 3.19 -13.10 -1.89
N TYR A 6 4.33 -12.44 -2.11
CA TYR A 6 4.41 -10.99 -2.24
C TYR A 6 5.29 -10.63 -3.43
N LEU A 7 4.68 -10.14 -4.51
CA LEU A 7 5.40 -9.73 -5.72
C LEU A 7 6.31 -8.52 -5.49
N SER A 8 5.96 -7.64 -4.55
CA SER A 8 6.77 -6.47 -4.19
C SER A 8 6.34 -5.92 -2.83
N ARG A 9 7.32 -5.67 -1.96
CA ARG A 9 7.15 -5.02 -0.66
C ARG A 9 7.92 -3.71 -0.68
N ALA A 10 7.26 -2.61 -0.37
CA ALA A 10 7.92 -1.35 -0.08
C ALA A 10 7.57 -0.89 1.33
N ASP A 11 8.61 -0.62 2.11
CA ASP A 11 8.47 0.01 3.41
C ASP A 11 8.54 1.54 3.17
N LEU A 12 7.40 2.23 3.24
CA LEU A 12 7.38 3.68 3.12
C LEU A 12 7.84 4.30 4.44
N LEU A 13 8.99 4.98 4.39
CA LEU A 13 9.45 5.83 5.46
C LEU A 13 8.75 7.19 5.33
N SER A 14 7.94 7.55 6.33
CA SER A 14 7.31 8.87 6.37
C SER A 14 8.38 9.95 6.59
N CYS A 15 8.30 11.06 5.85
CA CYS A 15 9.28 12.17 5.92
C CYS A 15 9.42 12.84 7.30
N ASP A 16 8.55 12.51 8.26
CA ASP A 16 8.57 13.02 9.64
C ASP A 16 9.49 12.20 10.57
N GLY A 17 10.26 11.25 10.03
CA GLY A 17 11.15 10.38 10.82
C GLY A 17 10.42 9.30 11.64
N THR A 18 9.09 9.36 11.70
CA THR A 18 8.25 8.34 12.31
C THR A 18 7.09 8.05 11.37
N THR A 19 7.06 6.86 10.75
CA THR A 19 5.90 5.93 10.66
C THR A 19 6.18 4.88 9.57
N SER A 20 6.33 3.61 9.98
CA SER A 20 6.44 2.43 9.11
C SER A 20 5.05 1.98 8.64
N HIS A 21 4.63 2.47 7.48
CA HIS A 21 3.51 1.85 6.76
C HIS A 21 4.09 0.84 5.78
N THR A 22 3.64 -0.41 5.83
CA THR A 22 4.06 -1.43 4.87
C THR A 22 3.07 -1.45 3.71
N LEU A 23 3.57 -1.24 2.49
CA LEU A 23 2.77 -1.36 1.28
C LEU A 23 3.10 -2.69 0.62
N LEU A 24 2.05 -3.44 0.33
CA LEU A 24 2.11 -4.78 -0.22
C LEU A 24 1.32 -4.79 -1.52
N LEU A 25 2.00 -5.05 -2.64
CA LEU A 25 1.33 -5.29 -3.91
C LEU A 25 0.87 -6.75 -3.94
N GLU A 26 -0.44 -6.95 -4.04
CA GLU A 26 -1.04 -8.28 -4.16
C GLU A 26 -1.06 -8.74 -5.62
N LEU A 27 -1.12 -10.06 -5.85
CA LEU A 27 -1.15 -10.68 -7.18
C LEU A 27 -2.34 -10.21 -8.05
N ASP A 28 -3.43 -9.82 -7.40
CA ASP A 28 -4.63 -9.28 -8.07
C ASP A 28 -4.40 -7.86 -8.64
N GLY A 29 -3.26 -7.23 -8.33
CA GLY A 29 -2.92 -5.87 -8.73
C GLY A 29 -3.45 -4.80 -7.78
N THR A 30 -4.02 -5.19 -6.64
CA THR A 30 -4.40 -4.29 -5.54
C THR A 30 -3.22 -4.06 -4.60
N VAL A 31 -3.18 -2.89 -3.96
CA VAL A 31 -2.16 -2.56 -2.96
C VAL A 31 -2.80 -2.55 -1.58
N THR A 32 -2.27 -3.35 -0.68
CA THR A 32 -2.66 -3.36 0.73
C THR A 32 -1.66 -2.54 1.55
N ILE A 33 -2.16 -1.54 2.26
CA ILE A 33 -1.39 -0.66 3.14
C ILE A 33 -1.65 -1.09 4.58
N HIS A 34 -0.60 -1.50 5.28
CA HIS A 34 -0.63 -1.85 6.69
C HIS A 34 -0.21 -0.64 7.54
N PHE A 35 -1.11 -0.18 8.39
CA PHE A 35 -0.85 0.89 9.35
C PHE A 35 -0.34 0.30 10.66
N ARG A 36 0.55 1.02 11.37
CA ARG A 36 1.06 0.56 12.68
C ARG A 36 -0.05 0.33 13.70
N GLU A 37 -1.14 1.07 13.58
CA GLU A 37 -2.32 0.94 14.45
C GLU A 37 -3.12 -0.36 14.20
N GLY A 38 -2.67 -1.24 13.29
CA GLY A 38 -3.33 -2.49 12.94
C GLY A 38 -4.41 -2.33 11.87
N HIS A 39 -4.70 -1.11 11.43
CA HIS A 39 -5.60 -0.86 10.31
C HIS A 39 -4.97 -1.33 8.99
N ARG A 40 -5.83 -1.74 8.06
CA ARG A 40 -5.44 -2.17 6.71
C ARG A 40 -6.30 -1.44 5.68
N ALA A 41 -5.66 -0.70 4.78
CA ALA A 41 -6.33 -0.14 3.61
C ALA A 41 -6.06 -1.02 2.39
N ARG A 42 -7.09 -1.28 1.59
CA ARG A 42 -6.94 -1.80 0.24
C ARG A 42 -7.16 -0.69 -0.75
N VAL A 43 -6.26 -0.58 -1.71
CA VAL A 43 -6.28 0.41 -2.78
C VAL A 43 -6.21 -0.32 -4.10
N ASP A 44 -7.06 0.09 -5.04
CA ASP A 44 -6.91 -0.24 -6.44
C ASP A 44 -6.06 0.87 -7.10
N PRO A 45 -4.79 0.59 -7.43
CA PRO A 45 -3.90 1.59 -8.02
C PRO A 45 -4.27 1.94 -9.47
N ARG A 46 -5.00 1.05 -10.18
CA ARG A 46 -5.42 1.27 -11.58
C ARG A 46 -6.48 2.36 -11.69
N THR A 47 -7.37 2.40 -10.72
CA THR A 47 -8.48 3.37 -10.62
C THR A 47 -8.23 4.45 -9.56
N ARG A 48 -7.10 4.37 -8.83
CA ARG A 48 -6.80 5.21 -7.65
C ARG A 48 -7.94 5.22 -6.61
N THR A 49 -8.60 4.07 -6.43
CA THR A 49 -9.76 3.94 -5.54
C THR A 49 -9.39 3.23 -4.25
N VAL A 50 -9.86 3.73 -3.11
CA VAL A 50 -9.76 3.00 -1.84
C VAL A 50 -10.92 2.00 -1.76
N LEU A 51 -10.60 0.71 -1.72
CA LEU A 51 -11.57 -0.39 -1.63
C LEU A 51 -12.04 -0.61 -0.19
N THR A 52 -11.27 -0.18 0.81
CA THR A 52 -11.69 -0.25 2.22
C THR A 52 -12.80 0.76 2.49
N ARG A 53 -14.00 0.26 2.82
CA ARG A 53 -15.16 1.09 3.15
C ARG A 53 -14.89 2.02 4.34
N GLY A 54 -15.25 3.29 4.17
CA GLY A 54 -15.15 4.31 5.22
C GLY A 54 -13.73 4.82 5.47
N MET A 55 -12.76 4.40 4.66
CA MET A 55 -11.37 4.82 4.79
C MET A 55 -11.02 5.81 3.68
N VAL A 56 -10.53 6.99 4.07
CA VAL A 56 -9.99 7.99 3.15
C VAL A 56 -8.48 8.00 3.34
N LEU A 57 -7.75 7.79 2.25
CA LEU A 57 -6.30 7.85 2.26
C LEU A 57 -5.82 9.21 1.76
N PRO A 58 -4.75 9.76 2.36
CA PRO A 58 -4.08 10.93 1.80
C PRO A 58 -3.55 10.63 0.39
N THR A 59 -3.56 11.66 -0.46
CA THR A 59 -3.11 11.55 -1.86
C THR A 59 -1.69 11.00 -1.98
N SER A 60 -0.81 11.30 -1.03
CA SER A 60 0.56 10.78 -1.00
C SER A 60 0.64 9.26 -0.86
N LEU A 61 -0.28 8.63 -0.11
CA LEU A 61 -0.34 7.17 0.00
C LEU A 61 -0.94 6.53 -1.25
N LEU A 62 -1.94 7.17 -1.86
CA LEU A 62 -2.48 6.75 -3.15
C LEU A 62 -1.43 6.82 -4.26
N ASP A 63 -0.61 7.87 -4.26
CA ASP A 63 0.47 8.05 -5.22
C ASP A 63 1.56 6.99 -5.04
N ALA A 64 1.98 6.73 -3.79
CA ALA A 64 2.94 5.67 -3.51
C ALA A 64 2.41 4.27 -3.86
N ALA A 65 1.13 3.99 -3.62
CA ALA A 65 0.49 2.74 -4.06
C ALA A 65 0.47 2.62 -5.59
N CYS A 66 0.18 3.71 -6.30
CA CYS A 66 0.21 3.75 -7.75
C CYS A 66 1.64 3.56 -8.29
N HIS A 67 2.64 4.16 -7.65
CA HIS A 67 4.05 4.02 -8.00
C HIS A 67 4.54 2.58 -7.79
N LEU A 68 4.14 1.94 -6.69
CA LEU A 68 4.44 0.54 -6.39
C LEU A 68 3.90 -0.41 -7.48
N ALA A 69 2.68 -0.16 -7.95
CA ALA A 69 2.02 -0.98 -8.96
C ALA A 69 2.49 -0.68 -10.40
N GLY A 70 3.03 0.52 -10.64
CA GLY A 70 3.53 0.97 -11.93
C GLY A 70 5.04 0.83 -12.12
N GLY A 71 5.76 0.28 -11.13
CA GLY A 71 7.22 0.15 -11.14
C GLY A 71 7.72 -0.72 -12.28
N HIS A 72 8.36 -0.07 -13.24
CA HIS A 72 9.18 -0.62 -14.33
C HIS A 72 10.65 -0.63 -13.91
#